data_AF-A0A023EI43-F1
#
_entry.id   AF-A0A023EI43-F1
#
_cell.length_a   1.000
_cell.length_b   1.000
_cell.length_c   1.000
_cell.angle_alpha   90.00
_cell.angle_beta   90.00
_cell.angle_gamma   90.00
#
_symmetry.space_group_name_H-M   'P 1'
#
loop_
_entity.id
_entity.type
_entity.pdbx_description
1 polymer ?
#
loop_
_entity_poly.entity_id
_entity_poly.type
_entity_poly.pdbx_seq_one_letter_code
_entity_poly.pdbx_strand_id
1 'polypeptide(L)'
;MADEYFYGATLKEGNKTVTWDPDTKAEGYPRTHKLIIKQCILGHEAAADEFNVVQVETMTIRDTLRIPIAVLKVGEARQCRLDLEFSDSPVTFTLVEGKGPVHIHGQHLLGSLVEEFEDMEEMEEEVPEEEEDDEDDDEEGGPQKKKQKLTNNSKGKPGGLPAGSNSAKNSKKK
;
A
#
# COMPACT_ATOMS: atom_id res chain seq x y z
N MET A 1 -5.56 20.32 11.74
CA MET A 1 -7.00 20.01 11.61
C MET A 1 -7.15 19.42 10.22
N ALA A 2 -7.72 18.22 10.08
CA ALA A 2 -7.96 17.68 8.74
C ALA A 2 -9.14 18.45 8.14
N ASP A 3 -8.99 18.96 6.92
CA ASP A 3 -10.11 19.55 6.20
C ASP A 3 -10.99 18.40 5.69
N GLU A 4 -12.28 18.46 6.00
CA GLU A 4 -13.23 17.40 5.68
C GLU A 4 -14.24 17.89 4.64
N TYR A 5 -14.35 17.13 3.55
CA TYR A 5 -15.27 17.41 2.46
C TYR A 5 -16.21 16.23 2.25
N PHE A 6 -17.44 16.52 1.83
CA PHE A 6 -18.38 15.48 1.43
C PHE A 6 -17.91 14.85 0.11
N TYR A 7 -17.86 13.52 0.08
CA TYR A 7 -17.63 12.77 -1.15
C TYR A 7 -18.94 12.18 -1.67
N GLY A 8 -19.18 12.30 -2.97
CA GLY A 8 -20.35 11.75 -3.63
C GLY A 8 -20.05 11.33 -5.05
N ALA A 9 -20.54 10.16 -5.44
CA ALA A 9 -20.48 9.66 -6.81
C ALA A 9 -21.76 8.93 -7.19
N THR A 10 -22.05 8.85 -8.49
CA THR A 10 -23.21 8.12 -9.00
C THR A 10 -22.77 7.22 -10.15
N LEU A 11 -23.06 5.92 -10.03
CA LEU A 11 -22.84 4.93 -11.06
C LEU A 11 -24.17 4.59 -11.73
N LYS A 12 -24.21 4.61 -13.06
CA LYS A 12 -25.42 4.33 -13.84
C LYS A 12 -25.09 3.81 -15.24
N GLU A 13 -26.09 3.34 -15.96
CA GLU A 13 -25.97 3.04 -17.39
C GLU A 13 -25.44 4.28 -18.14
N GLY A 14 -24.36 4.09 -18.91
CA GLY A 14 -23.61 5.17 -19.58
C GLY A 14 -22.46 5.79 -18.78
N ASN A 15 -22.46 5.66 -17.45
CA ASN A 15 -21.30 6.02 -16.61
C ASN A 15 -21.18 5.05 -15.43
N LYS A 16 -20.61 3.87 -15.71
CA LYS A 16 -20.55 2.76 -14.75
C LYS A 16 -19.34 2.80 -13.83
N THR A 17 -18.40 3.73 -14.04
CA THR A 17 -17.13 3.75 -13.31
C THR A 17 -16.81 5.16 -12.84
N VAL A 18 -16.32 5.27 -11.61
CA VAL A 18 -15.76 6.50 -11.05
C VAL A 18 -14.47 6.18 -10.33
N THR A 19 -13.45 7.01 -10.51
CA THR A 19 -12.16 6.86 -9.86
C THR A 19 -11.90 8.06 -8.96
N TRP A 20 -11.62 7.79 -7.69
CA TRP A 20 -11.02 8.72 -6.76
C TRP A 20 -9.50 8.59 -6.87
N ASP A 21 -8.87 9.67 -7.31
CA ASP A 21 -7.43 9.76 -7.53
C ASP A 21 -7.03 11.22 -7.34
N PRO A 22 -6.83 11.66 -6.08
CA PRO A 22 -6.46 13.03 -5.77
C PRO A 22 -5.03 13.36 -6.21
N ASP A 23 -4.13 12.38 -6.28
CA ASP A 23 -2.72 12.61 -6.61
C ASP A 23 -2.53 13.03 -8.07
N THR A 24 -3.34 12.49 -8.99
CA THR A 24 -3.32 12.93 -10.40
C THR A 24 -4.05 14.26 -10.64
N LYS A 25 -4.78 14.76 -9.63
CA LYS A 25 -5.62 15.97 -9.72
C LYS A 25 -5.21 17.05 -8.70
N ALA A 26 -4.03 16.94 -8.11
CA ALA A 26 -3.58 17.86 -7.08
C ALA A 26 -3.32 19.25 -7.67
N GLU A 27 -4.25 20.18 -7.46
CA GLU A 27 -4.01 21.62 -7.62
C GLU A 27 -3.57 22.18 -6.26
N GLY A 28 -2.28 22.48 -6.12
CA GLY A 28 -1.71 23.05 -4.90
C GLY A 28 -0.61 22.18 -4.29
N TYR A 29 -0.29 22.44 -3.03
CA TYR A 29 0.77 21.73 -2.31
C TYR A 29 0.38 20.27 -2.04
N PRO A 30 1.33 19.33 -2.13
CA PRO A 30 1.08 17.91 -1.88
C PRO A 30 0.57 17.72 -0.45
N ARG A 31 -0.53 16.98 -0.31
CA ARG A 31 -1.19 16.68 0.97
C ARG A 31 -1.52 15.21 1.04
N THR A 32 -1.61 14.70 2.26
CA THR A 32 -2.17 13.36 2.48
C THR A 32 -3.68 13.39 2.26
N HIS A 33 -4.21 12.31 1.67
CA HIS A 33 -5.63 12.17 1.38
C HIS A 33 -6.19 10.89 2.00
N LYS A 34 -7.46 10.91 2.40
CA LYS A 34 -8.19 9.71 2.79
C LYS A 34 -9.62 9.77 2.28
N LEU A 35 -10.09 8.68 1.69
CA LEU A 35 -11.47 8.49 1.29
C LEU A 35 -12.18 7.57 2.28
N ILE A 36 -13.33 7.98 2.78
CA ILE A 36 -14.18 7.17 3.65
C ILE A 36 -15.53 6.98 2.97
N ILE A 37 -15.87 5.77 2.57
CA ILE A 37 -17.17 5.44 1.98
C ILE A 37 -18.11 4.98 3.09
N LYS A 38 -19.14 5.79 3.34
CA LYS A 38 -20.12 5.50 4.39
C LYS A 38 -21.22 4.58 3.90
N GLN A 39 -21.74 4.79 2.69
CA GLN A 39 -22.92 4.08 2.23
C GLN A 39 -23.13 4.12 0.72
N CYS A 40 -23.77 3.07 0.21
CA CYS A 40 -24.32 2.98 -1.14
C CYS A 40 -25.85 2.97 -1.09
N ILE A 41 -26.50 3.69 -2.01
CA ILE A 41 -27.97 3.81 -2.10
C ILE A 41 -28.41 3.55 -3.53
N LEU A 42 -29.37 2.65 -3.70
CA LEU A 42 -30.01 2.39 -4.99
C LEU A 42 -31.10 3.44 -5.22
N GLY A 43 -30.94 4.23 -6.28
CA GLY A 43 -31.87 5.30 -6.63
C GLY A 43 -33.28 4.80 -6.91
N HIS A 44 -34.28 5.66 -6.68
CA HIS A 44 -35.69 5.28 -6.79
C HIS A 44 -36.10 4.84 -8.21
N GLU A 45 -35.38 5.33 -9.23
CA GLU A 45 -35.59 5.03 -10.66
C GLU A 45 -35.09 3.64 -11.08
N ALA A 46 -34.34 2.93 -10.22
CA ALA A 46 -33.80 1.63 -10.55
C ALA A 46 -34.90 0.59 -10.85
N ALA A 47 -34.63 -0.28 -11.83
CA ALA A 47 -35.55 -1.34 -12.23
C ALA A 47 -35.81 -2.35 -11.10
N ALA A 48 -37.04 -2.86 -11.00
CA ALA A 48 -37.46 -3.71 -9.89
C ALA A 48 -36.75 -5.07 -9.83
N ASP A 49 -36.55 -5.69 -11.00
CA ASP A 49 -36.09 -7.07 -11.13
C ASP A 49 -34.62 -7.19 -11.55
N GLU A 50 -33.76 -6.31 -11.04
CA GLU A 50 -32.33 -6.29 -11.38
C GLU A 50 -31.45 -6.11 -10.14
N PHE A 51 -30.40 -6.93 -10.02
CA PHE A 51 -29.34 -6.70 -9.04
C PHE A 51 -28.41 -5.59 -9.52
N ASN A 52 -27.99 -4.76 -8.58
CA ASN A 52 -27.03 -3.70 -8.79
C ASN A 52 -25.82 -3.98 -7.90
N VAL A 53 -24.71 -4.35 -8.53
CA VAL A 53 -23.49 -4.79 -7.84
C VAL A 53 -22.40 -3.74 -8.02
N VAL A 54 -21.99 -3.12 -6.92
CA VAL A 54 -20.87 -2.19 -6.88
C VAL A 54 -19.63 -2.94 -6.46
N GLN A 55 -18.60 -2.90 -7.30
CA GLN A 55 -17.26 -3.42 -7.05
C GLN A 55 -16.29 -2.28 -6.78
N VAL A 56 -15.38 -2.46 -5.84
CA VAL A 56 -14.22 -1.59 -5.66
C VAL A 56 -12.97 -2.25 -6.22
N GLU A 57 -12.11 -1.44 -6.83
CA GLU A 57 -10.73 -1.74 -7.17
C GLU A 57 -9.81 -0.81 -6.38
N THR A 58 -8.88 -1.36 -5.62
CA THR A 58 -7.93 -0.61 -4.78
C THR A 58 -6.63 -1.40 -4.60
N MET A 59 -5.56 -0.74 -4.16
CA MET A 59 -4.29 -1.39 -3.86
C MET A 59 -4.30 -2.02 -2.47
N THR A 60 -3.61 -3.15 -2.36
CA THR A 60 -3.25 -3.78 -1.09
C THR A 60 -1.73 -3.74 -0.94
N ILE A 61 -1.22 -4.22 0.20
CA ILE A 61 0.23 -4.35 0.45
C ILE A 61 0.94 -5.20 -0.61
N ARG A 62 0.22 -6.09 -1.34
CA ARG A 62 0.82 -7.03 -2.29
C ARG A 62 0.45 -6.76 -3.74
N ASP A 63 -0.80 -6.39 -3.99
CA ASP A 63 -1.40 -6.38 -5.33
C ASP A 63 -2.66 -5.51 -5.38
N THR A 64 -3.24 -5.38 -6.57
CA THR A 64 -4.55 -4.74 -6.77
C THR A 64 -5.68 -5.73 -6.46
N LEU A 65 -6.59 -5.34 -5.57
CA LEU A 65 -7.78 -6.10 -5.20
C LEU A 65 -9.01 -5.56 -5.94
N ARG A 66 -9.82 -6.48 -6.48
CA ARG A 66 -11.17 -6.21 -7.00
C ARG A 66 -12.19 -7.03 -6.23
N ILE A 67 -13.12 -6.38 -5.55
CA ILE A 67 -14.12 -7.09 -4.74
C ILE A 67 -15.48 -6.37 -4.71
N PRO A 68 -16.61 -7.09 -4.80
CA PRO A 68 -17.93 -6.50 -4.58
C PRO A 68 -18.05 -5.94 -3.15
N ILE A 69 -18.53 -4.71 -3.04
CA ILE A 69 -18.77 -4.03 -1.76
C ILE A 69 -20.25 -3.82 -1.47
N ALA A 70 -21.11 -3.80 -2.49
CA ALA A 70 -22.56 -3.69 -2.30
C ALA A 70 -23.32 -4.48 -3.35
N VAL A 71 -24.39 -5.15 -2.91
CA VAL A 71 -25.39 -5.81 -3.76
C VAL A 71 -26.75 -5.23 -3.38
N LEU A 72 -27.40 -4.55 -4.30
CA LEU A 72 -28.63 -3.81 -4.06
C LEU A 72 -29.71 -4.25 -5.05
N LYS A 73 -30.96 -4.28 -4.61
CA LYS A 73 -32.12 -4.58 -5.45
C LYS A 73 -33.38 -3.96 -4.87
N VAL A 74 -34.24 -3.47 -5.75
CA VAL A 74 -35.53 -2.90 -5.37
C VAL A 74 -36.41 -3.95 -4.69
N GLY A 75 -37.07 -3.57 -3.59
CA GLY A 75 -37.92 -4.49 -2.82
C GLY A 75 -37.15 -5.42 -1.88
N GLU A 76 -35.82 -5.50 -1.98
CA GLU A 76 -34.98 -6.35 -1.13
C GLU A 76 -33.99 -5.50 -0.31
N ALA A 77 -33.05 -4.83 -0.98
CA ALA A 77 -32.01 -4.03 -0.35
C ALA A 77 -31.79 -2.73 -1.12
N ARG A 78 -32.32 -1.61 -0.60
CA ARG A 78 -32.19 -0.28 -1.20
C ARG A 78 -30.94 0.48 -0.77
N GLN A 79 -30.32 0.08 0.33
CA GLN A 79 -29.13 0.73 0.87
C GLN A 79 -28.20 -0.29 1.52
N CYS A 80 -26.91 0.02 1.50
CA CYS A 80 -25.88 -0.76 2.17
C CYS A 80 -24.93 0.20 2.89
N ARG A 81 -24.80 0.05 4.21
CA ARG A 81 -23.85 0.80 5.02
C ARG A 81 -22.52 0.04 5.03
N LEU A 82 -21.42 0.74 4.76
CA LEU A 82 -20.13 0.13 4.49
C LEU A 82 -19.09 0.50 5.55
N ASP A 83 -18.79 1.79 5.68
CA ASP A 83 -17.72 2.31 6.53
C ASP A 83 -16.32 1.79 6.13
N LEU A 84 -16.02 1.91 4.83
CA LEU A 84 -14.72 1.54 4.25
C LEU A 84 -13.81 2.77 4.17
N GLU A 85 -12.56 2.61 4.58
CA GLU A 85 -11.54 3.65 4.49
C GLU A 85 -10.47 3.26 3.47
N PHE A 86 -10.04 4.23 2.67
CA PHE A 86 -8.97 4.11 1.70
C PHE A 86 -7.99 5.27 1.88
N SER A 87 -6.73 4.95 2.14
CA SER A 87 -5.66 5.96 2.26
C SER A 87 -4.82 6.07 0.99
N ASP A 88 -4.84 5.04 0.14
CA ASP A 88 -4.03 4.97 -1.08
C ASP A 88 -4.89 5.24 -2.32
N SER A 89 -4.42 6.15 -3.18
CA SER A 89 -4.93 6.35 -4.53
C SER A 89 -4.31 5.35 -5.51
N PRO A 90 -4.96 5.02 -6.64
CA PRO A 90 -6.35 5.33 -6.97
C PRO A 90 -7.33 4.30 -6.37
N VAL A 91 -8.55 4.74 -6.11
CA VAL A 91 -9.68 3.87 -5.75
C VAL A 91 -10.76 3.99 -6.82
N THR A 92 -11.11 2.87 -7.46
CA THR A 92 -12.08 2.85 -8.54
C THR A 92 -13.33 2.06 -8.15
N PHE A 93 -14.50 2.69 -8.23
CA PHE A 93 -15.79 2.03 -8.04
C PHE A 93 -16.44 1.77 -9.39
N THR A 94 -16.94 0.55 -9.59
CA THR A 94 -17.60 0.15 -10.84
C THR A 94 -18.91 -0.58 -10.57
N LEU A 95 -19.94 -0.23 -11.33
CA LEU A 95 -21.22 -0.94 -11.37
C LEU A 95 -21.09 -2.11 -12.35
N VAL A 96 -20.71 -3.27 -11.83
CA VAL A 96 -20.40 -4.46 -12.64
C VAL A 96 -21.65 -5.21 -13.09
N GLU A 97 -22.75 -5.05 -12.35
CA GLU A 97 -24.08 -5.55 -12.68
C GLU A 97 -25.10 -4.47 -12.35
N GLY A 98 -26.20 -4.40 -13.11
CA GLY A 98 -27.20 -3.37 -12.93
C GLY A 98 -27.07 -2.20 -13.91
N LYS A 99 -28.19 -1.48 -14.07
CA LYS A 99 -28.26 -0.18 -14.76
C LYS A 99 -28.22 1.00 -13.79
N GLY A 100 -28.38 0.77 -12.49
CA GLY A 100 -28.42 1.80 -11.47
C GLY A 100 -29.68 2.68 -11.57
N PRO A 101 -29.61 3.95 -11.13
CA PRO A 101 -28.44 4.59 -10.55
C PRO A 101 -28.13 4.07 -9.15
N VAL A 102 -26.83 3.92 -8.83
CA VAL A 102 -26.34 3.68 -7.47
C VAL A 102 -25.52 4.89 -7.04
N HIS A 103 -25.93 5.51 -5.93
CA HIS A 103 -25.24 6.64 -5.33
C HIS A 103 -24.31 6.15 -4.23
N ILE A 104 -23.05 6.58 -4.27
CA ILE A 104 -22.03 6.30 -3.27
C ILE A 104 -21.77 7.62 -2.55
N HIS A 105 -21.79 7.62 -1.22
CA HIS A 105 -21.47 8.82 -0.45
C HIS A 105 -20.58 8.53 0.75
N GLY A 106 -19.85 9.57 1.15
CA GLY A 106 -18.75 9.45 2.08
C GLY A 106 -18.11 10.78 2.42
N GLN A 107 -16.87 10.71 2.86
CA GLN A 107 -16.02 11.86 3.20
C GLN A 107 -14.70 11.74 2.45
N HIS A 108 -14.18 12.88 1.99
CA HIS A 108 -12.80 13.04 1.53
C HIS A 108 -12.09 13.92 2.55
N LEU A 109 -11.12 13.34 3.25
CA LEU A 109 -10.32 14.03 4.25
C LEU A 109 -8.99 14.46 3.64
N LEU A 110 -8.61 15.71 3.89
CA LEU A 110 -7.29 16.24 3.59
C LEU A 110 -6.49 16.30 4.90
N GLY A 111 -5.32 15.67 4.91
CA GLY A 111 -4.40 15.71 6.03
C GLY A 111 -3.34 16.80 5.89
N SER A 112 -2.22 16.58 6.57
CA SER A 112 -1.07 17.49 6.56
C SER A 112 -0.46 17.63 5.17
N LEU A 113 0.21 18.76 4.95
CA LEU A 113 1.15 18.92 3.86
C LEU A 113 2.18 17.80 3.93
N VAL A 114 2.49 17.21 2.78
CA VAL A 114 3.64 16.32 2.66
C VAL A 114 4.84 17.24 2.58
N GLU A 115 5.62 17.32 3.66
CA GLU A 115 6.92 17.97 3.60
C GLU A 115 7.78 17.12 2.66
N GLU A 116 8.07 17.65 1.46
CA GLU A 116 9.17 17.13 0.67
C GLU A 116 10.42 17.33 1.53
N PHE A 117 11.14 16.23 1.82
CA PHE A 117 12.39 16.29 2.58
C PHE A 117 13.43 17.09 1.79
N GLU A 118 13.41 18.42 1.88
CA GLU A 118 14.49 19.33 1.45
C GLU A 118 15.60 19.37 2.52
N ASP A 119 16.04 18.23 3.04
CA ASP A 119 16.96 18.20 4.20
C ASP A 119 18.10 17.18 4.03
N MET A 120 18.85 17.31 2.93
CA MET A 120 20.13 16.58 2.79
C MET A 120 21.20 17.31 1.94
N GLU A 121 21.25 18.64 1.93
CA GLU A 121 22.35 19.37 1.23
C GLU A 121 22.98 20.53 2.04
N GLU A 122 22.79 20.63 3.36
CA GLU A 122 23.42 21.71 4.15
C GLU A 122 24.19 21.22 5.39
N MET A 123 24.89 20.08 5.29
CA MET A 123 25.73 19.61 6.40
C MET A 123 26.99 18.82 5.97
N GLU A 124 27.88 19.44 5.20
CA GLU A 124 29.28 19.03 4.95
C GLU A 124 30.02 20.31 4.46
N GLU A 125 31.08 20.90 5.02
CA GLU A 125 32.03 20.59 6.09
C GLU A 125 32.50 21.94 6.68
N GLU A 126 32.34 22.18 7.99
CA GLU A 126 33.22 23.11 8.70
C GLU A 126 34.42 22.29 9.18
N VAL A 127 35.54 22.40 8.47
CA VAL A 127 36.81 21.76 8.83
C VAL A 127 37.39 22.53 10.02
N PRO A 128 37.54 21.95 11.22
CA PRO A 128 38.27 22.61 12.30
C PRO A 128 39.78 22.44 12.05
N GLU A 129 40.50 23.55 12.14
CA GLU A 129 41.96 23.66 12.00
C GLU A 129 42.70 22.70 12.95
N GLU A 130 43.69 21.98 12.41
CA GLU A 130 44.64 21.15 13.15
C GLU A 130 45.52 22.05 14.04
N GLU A 131 45.35 21.99 15.36
CA GLU A 131 46.38 22.45 16.31
C GLU A 131 47.37 21.28 16.54
N GLU A 132 48.56 21.40 15.96
CA GLU A 132 49.73 20.59 16.30
C GLU A 132 50.23 20.99 17.69
N ASP A 133 49.96 20.17 18.70
CA ASP A 133 50.59 20.25 20.02
C ASP A 133 51.43 18.98 20.23
N ASP A 134 52.68 19.02 19.74
CA ASP A 134 53.71 18.01 19.99
C ASP A 134 54.38 18.29 21.35
N GLU A 135 53.80 17.74 22.43
CA GLU A 135 54.52 17.52 23.70
C GLU A 135 54.98 16.06 23.79
N ASP A 136 56.23 15.82 23.36
CA ASP A 136 56.99 14.61 23.66
C ASP A 136 57.36 14.59 25.16
N ASP A 137 56.77 13.68 25.93
CA ASP A 137 57.23 13.31 27.28
C ASP A 137 57.57 11.82 27.36
N ASP A 138 58.57 11.58 28.19
CA ASP A 138 59.61 10.56 28.14
C ASP A 138 59.22 9.07 28.27
N GLU A 139 60.14 8.25 27.74
CA GLU A 139 60.26 6.80 27.88
C GLU A 139 60.31 6.30 29.34
N GLU A 140 59.72 5.12 29.58
CA GLU A 140 60.37 3.89 30.07
C GLU A 140 59.41 3.05 30.94
N GLY A 141 59.49 1.71 30.83
CA GLY A 141 59.23 0.91 32.03
C GLY A 141 58.76 -0.54 31.98
N GLY A 142 58.46 -1.17 30.83
CA GLY A 142 58.39 -2.63 30.68
C GLY A 142 57.50 -3.47 31.66
N PRO A 143 57.72 -4.80 31.77
CA PRO A 143 57.09 -5.77 30.85
C PRO A 143 56.46 -6.97 31.56
N GLN A 144 55.48 -7.67 30.95
CA GLN A 144 55.36 -9.13 31.15
C GLN A 144 54.55 -9.92 30.11
N LYS A 145 55.31 -10.69 29.30
CA LYS A 145 55.19 -12.14 29.00
C LYS A 145 53.87 -12.64 28.37
N LYS A 146 53.91 -13.07 27.10
CA LYS A 146 54.18 -14.48 26.63
C LYS A 146 53.07 -15.44 27.10
N LYS A 147 52.40 -16.25 26.27
CA LYS A 147 52.78 -16.87 24.98
C LYS A 147 51.58 -17.71 24.51
N GLN A 148 51.44 -17.80 23.18
CA GLN A 148 51.11 -19.03 22.40
C GLN A 148 49.70 -19.63 22.56
N LYS A 149 49.05 -20.16 21.54
CA LYS A 149 49.36 -20.45 20.12
C LYS A 149 47.99 -20.74 19.47
N LEU A 150 47.74 -20.31 18.22
CA LEU A 150 47.80 -21.15 17.02
C LEU A 150 47.01 -22.47 17.19
N THR A 151 46.05 -22.86 16.36
CA THR A 151 46.08 -22.82 14.89
C THR A 151 44.80 -23.41 14.32
N ASN A 152 44.47 -22.92 13.12
CA ASN A 152 44.00 -23.63 11.92
C ASN A 152 42.59 -24.26 11.95
N ASN A 153 41.66 -23.80 11.11
CA ASN A 153 41.67 -23.86 9.63
C ASN A 153 41.72 -25.30 9.12
N SER A 154 40.63 -25.77 8.49
CA SER A 154 40.63 -26.11 7.06
C SER A 154 39.36 -26.85 6.62
N LYS A 155 38.70 -26.24 5.63
CA LYS A 155 38.08 -26.81 4.42
C LYS A 155 38.07 -28.34 4.25
N GLY A 156 36.94 -28.86 3.74
CA GLY A 156 36.92 -30.13 3.01
C GLY A 156 35.52 -30.65 2.63
N LYS A 157 35.04 -30.30 1.43
CA LYS A 157 34.00 -31.00 0.61
C LYS A 157 34.49 -32.43 0.23
N PRO A 158 33.79 -33.28 -0.57
CA PRO A 158 32.39 -33.34 -1.07
C PRO A 158 31.76 -34.77 -1.04
N GLY A 159 30.52 -34.93 -1.55
CA GLY A 159 30.17 -36.11 -2.38
C GLY A 159 28.86 -36.85 -2.07
N GLY A 160 28.06 -37.12 -3.13
CA GLY A 160 27.27 -38.36 -3.25
C GLY A 160 25.73 -38.28 -3.34
N LEU A 161 25.20 -38.13 -4.56
CA LEU A 161 23.88 -38.64 -5.03
C LEU A 161 23.98 -40.18 -5.27
N PRO A 162 22.93 -40.98 -5.64
CA PRO A 162 21.71 -40.61 -6.37
C PRO A 162 20.40 -41.43 -6.09
N ALA A 163 19.34 -41.10 -6.87
CA ALA A 163 18.24 -41.93 -7.43
C ALA A 163 17.30 -42.69 -6.46
N GLY A 164 15.99 -42.86 -6.69
CA GLY A 164 14.99 -42.65 -7.76
C GLY A 164 13.66 -43.16 -7.13
N SER A 165 12.50 -43.30 -7.75
CA SER A 165 11.90 -43.02 -9.05
C SER A 165 10.41 -43.39 -8.91
N ASN A 166 9.53 -42.78 -9.72
CA ASN A 166 8.25 -43.33 -10.24
C ASN A 166 7.13 -43.72 -9.25
N SER A 167 5.84 -43.64 -9.53
CA SER A 167 4.94 -43.39 -10.68
C SER A 167 3.52 -43.21 -10.05
N ALA A 168 2.40 -42.89 -10.69
CA ALA A 168 1.96 -43.02 -12.06
C ALA A 168 0.74 -42.12 -12.31
N LYS A 169 0.68 -41.57 -13.52
CA LYS A 169 -0.55 -41.20 -14.22
C LYS A 169 -1.30 -42.48 -14.64
N ASN A 170 -2.64 -42.47 -14.59
CA ASN A 170 -3.51 -43.00 -15.66
C ASN A 170 -4.94 -42.51 -15.35
N SER A 171 -5.56 -41.59 -16.09
CA SER A 171 -6.03 -41.58 -17.47
C SER A 171 -7.34 -42.34 -17.75
N LYS A 172 -8.31 -41.54 -18.22
CA LYS A 172 -9.13 -41.70 -19.44
C LYS A 172 -10.48 -42.44 -19.41
N LYS A 173 -11.34 -41.79 -20.23
CA LYS A 173 -12.51 -42.27 -20.99
C LYS A 173 -13.78 -42.40 -20.15
N LYS A 174 -14.92 -41.88 -20.61
CA LYS A 174 -15.45 -41.97 -21.97
C LYS A 174 -16.44 -40.85 -22.24
#